data_AF-A0A257LXS5-F1
#
_entry.id   AF-A0A257LXS5-F1
#
_cell.length_a   1.000
_cell.length_b   1.000
_cell.length_c   1.000
_cell.angle_alpha   90.00
_cell.angle_beta   90.00
_cell.angle_gamma   90.00
#
_symmetry.space_group_name_H-M   'P 1'
#
loop_
_entity.id
_entity.type
_entity.pdbx_description
1 polymer ?
#
loop_
_entity_poly.entity_id
_entity_poly.type
_entity_poly.pdbx_seq_one_letter_code
_entity_poly.pdbx_strand_id
1 'polypeptide(L)'
;MRSSFLLALLVPAVLSGQSLLVRPYVQPGLNSTLQAADSKRILWLTDQVPGEFSVEFSGEDFPVRTVAPERVKLDFGPAKSKSPEVEPEQHYFKYTATLDGLPLDHSITYRVKQSGKEIGSGTFKTTASAGKSIRFV
;
A
#
# COMPACT_ATOMS: atom_id res chain seq x y z
N MET A 1 27.96 -46.87 5.73
CA MET A 1 26.65 -46.55 5.13
C MET A 1 25.85 -45.74 6.14
N ARG A 2 25.77 -44.42 5.98
CA ARG A 2 24.87 -43.55 6.76
C ARG A 2 24.07 -42.75 5.75
N SER A 3 22.80 -43.12 5.62
CA SER A 3 21.85 -42.50 4.70
C SER A 3 21.34 -41.21 5.35
N SER A 4 21.73 -40.06 4.80
CA SER A 4 21.16 -38.77 5.19
C SER A 4 19.87 -38.56 4.41
N PHE A 5 18.73 -38.68 5.08
CA PHE A 5 17.44 -38.25 4.56
C PHE A 5 17.42 -36.72 4.49
N LEU A 6 17.54 -36.14 3.29
CA LEU A 6 17.18 -34.74 3.05
C LEU A 6 15.66 -34.63 3.10
N LEU A 7 15.14 -34.03 4.17
CA LEU A 7 13.75 -33.60 4.24
C LEU A 7 13.60 -32.31 3.43
N ALA A 8 13.21 -32.44 2.16
CA ALA A 8 12.86 -31.31 1.32
C ALA A 8 11.56 -30.68 1.87
N LEU A 9 11.69 -29.55 2.56
CA LEU A 9 10.57 -28.66 2.87
C LEU A 9 9.96 -28.18 1.55
N LEU A 10 8.85 -28.80 1.13
CA LEU A 10 7.94 -28.20 0.15
C LEU A 10 7.40 -26.92 0.78
N VAL A 11 7.97 -25.78 0.41
CA VAL A 11 7.30 -24.49 0.59
C VAL A 11 6.12 -24.51 -0.39
N PRO A 12 4.86 -24.46 0.07
CA PRO A 12 3.75 -24.34 -0.85
C PRO A 12 3.91 -23.03 -1.61
N ALA A 13 4.05 -23.13 -2.93
CA ALA A 13 3.94 -21.99 -3.81
C ALA A 13 2.50 -21.48 -3.66
N VAL A 14 2.33 -20.38 -2.92
CA VAL A 14 1.04 -19.70 -2.81
C VAL A 14 0.72 -19.24 -4.23
N LEU A 15 -0.22 -19.92 -4.89
CA LEU A 15 -0.80 -19.44 -6.14
C LEU A 15 -1.34 -18.03 -5.85
N SER A 16 -0.74 -17.01 -6.45
CA SER A 16 -1.15 -15.61 -6.31
C SER A 16 -2.52 -15.37 -6.96
N GLY A 17 -3.58 -15.84 -6.32
CA GLY A 17 -4.97 -15.61 -6.71
C GLY A 17 -5.57 -14.32 -6.15
N GLN A 18 -4.79 -13.54 -5.39
CA GLN A 18 -5.24 -12.26 -4.86
C GLN A 18 -5.41 -11.24 -6.00
N SER A 19 -6.60 -10.65 -6.09
CA SER A 19 -6.95 -9.62 -7.05
C SER A 19 -6.80 -8.23 -6.44
N LEU A 20 -6.25 -7.30 -7.23
CA LEU A 20 -6.17 -5.88 -6.89
C LEU A 20 -7.45 -5.19 -7.33
N LEU A 21 -8.27 -4.76 -6.37
CA LEU A 21 -9.57 -4.10 -6.63
C LEU A 21 -9.41 -2.60 -6.85
N VAL A 22 -8.50 -1.97 -6.09
CA VAL A 22 -8.11 -0.57 -6.26
C VAL A 22 -6.60 -0.50 -6.33
N ARG A 23 -6.08 0.14 -7.38
CA ARG A 23 -4.65 0.32 -7.56
C ARG A 23 -4.07 1.24 -6.49
N PRO A 24 -2.80 1.06 -6.09
CA PRO A 24 -2.11 1.97 -5.18
C PRO A 24 -2.23 3.44 -5.59
N TYR A 25 -2.71 4.27 -4.68
CA TYR A 25 -2.81 5.71 -4.86
C TYR A 25 -2.37 6.46 -3.60
N VAL A 26 -2.00 7.73 -3.76
CA VAL A 26 -1.47 8.58 -2.69
C VAL A 26 -2.56 9.45 -2.06
N GLN A 27 -2.49 9.64 -0.75
CA GLN A 27 -3.28 10.60 0.02
C GLN A 27 -2.39 11.37 1.00
N PRO A 28 -2.83 12.55 1.48
CA PRO A 28 -2.24 13.20 2.64
C PRO A 28 -2.15 12.23 3.84
N GLY A 29 -1.00 12.23 4.52
CA GLY A 29 -0.81 11.50 5.76
C GLY A 29 -1.24 12.33 6.97
N LEU A 30 -1.46 11.64 8.09
CA LEU A 30 -2.00 12.26 9.31
C LEU A 30 -0.99 13.16 10.02
N ASN A 31 0.30 12.89 9.83
CA ASN A 31 1.40 13.56 10.56
C ASN A 31 2.05 14.68 9.73
N SER A 32 1.39 15.17 8.67
CA SER A 32 1.94 16.22 7.82
C SER A 32 1.93 17.56 8.56
N THR A 33 3.09 18.22 8.61
CA THR A 33 3.23 19.56 9.20
C THR A 33 3.87 20.49 8.17
N LEU A 34 3.35 21.72 8.05
CA LEU A 34 3.84 22.70 7.07
C LEU A 34 5.27 23.23 7.37
N GLN A 35 5.84 22.88 8.53
CA GLN A 35 7.02 23.54 9.08
C GLN A 35 8.21 22.60 9.29
N ALA A 36 8.00 21.29 9.35
CA ALA A 36 9.08 20.35 9.71
C ALA A 36 9.20 19.21 8.71
N ALA A 37 8.15 18.41 8.58
CA ALA A 37 8.14 17.26 7.70
C ALA A 37 6.73 16.94 7.22
N ASP A 38 6.69 16.37 6.03
CA ASP A 38 5.46 15.91 5.41
C ASP A 38 5.21 14.42 5.73
N SER A 39 3.94 14.05 5.61
CA SER A 39 3.45 12.69 5.74
C SER A 39 2.52 12.41 4.58
N LYS A 40 2.69 11.24 3.95
CA LYS A 40 1.84 10.75 2.86
C LYS A 40 1.44 9.31 3.14
N ARG A 41 0.31 8.89 2.60
CA ARG A 41 -0.18 7.51 2.70
C ARG A 41 -0.34 6.93 1.30
N ILE A 42 0.10 5.69 1.11
CA ILE A 42 -0.21 4.90 -0.09
C ILE A 42 -1.27 3.88 0.30
N LEU A 43 -2.41 3.89 -0.40
CA LEU A 43 -3.56 3.04 -0.11
C LEU A 43 -3.94 2.20 -1.32
N TRP A 44 -4.38 0.98 -1.07
CA TRP A 44 -4.96 0.08 -2.09
C TRP A 44 -5.95 -0.89 -1.44
N LEU A 45 -6.74 -1.55 -2.29
CA LEU A 45 -7.70 -2.57 -1.88
C LEU A 45 -7.47 -3.86 -2.66
N THR A 46 -7.55 -4.98 -1.97
CA THR A 46 -7.57 -6.32 -2.57
C THR A 46 -8.87 -7.03 -2.24
N ASP A 47 -9.09 -8.15 -2.93
CA ASP A 47 -10.11 -9.12 -2.55
C ASP A 47 -9.85 -9.74 -1.16
N GLN A 48 -10.57 -10.83 -0.90
CA GLN A 48 -10.65 -11.50 0.40
C GLN A 48 -9.42 -12.37 0.71
N VAL A 49 -8.44 -12.44 -0.19
CA VAL A 49 -7.19 -13.16 0.05
C VAL A 49 -6.20 -12.19 0.69
N PRO A 50 -5.61 -12.49 1.86
CA PRO A 50 -4.56 -11.64 2.43
C PRO A 50 -3.26 -11.75 1.61
N GLY A 51 -2.51 -10.64 1.53
CA GLY A 51 -1.23 -10.59 0.84
C GLY A 51 -0.16 -9.95 1.71
N GLU A 52 1.08 -10.38 1.49
CA GLU A 52 2.27 -9.80 2.10
C GLU A 52 2.85 -8.72 1.17
N PHE A 53 2.83 -7.49 1.66
CA PHE A 53 3.17 -6.31 0.87
C PHE A 53 4.27 -5.49 1.52
N SER A 54 5.01 -4.75 0.71
CA SER A 54 5.93 -3.70 1.13
C SER A 54 5.81 -2.49 0.23
N VAL A 55 6.09 -1.30 0.77
CA VAL A 55 6.22 -0.07 -0.01
C VAL A 55 7.64 0.44 0.11
N GLU A 56 8.34 0.49 -1.02
CA GLU A 56 9.64 1.15 -1.15
C GLU A 56 9.43 2.56 -1.67
N PHE A 57 10.18 3.53 -1.14
CA PHE A 57 10.13 4.91 -1.61
C PHE A 57 11.46 5.63 -1.45
N SER A 58 11.71 6.58 -2.36
CA SER A 58 12.93 7.38 -2.40
C SER A 58 12.71 8.76 -3.01
N GLY A 59 13.68 9.65 -2.82
CA GLY A 59 13.75 10.99 -3.43
C GLY A 59 15.21 11.37 -3.70
N GLU A 60 15.44 12.51 -4.34
CA GLU A 60 16.77 12.98 -4.77
C GLU A 60 17.79 13.02 -3.61
N ASP A 61 17.37 13.55 -2.45
CA ASP A 61 18.20 13.67 -1.24
C ASP A 61 17.76 12.73 -0.11
N PHE A 62 17.08 11.64 -0.46
CA PHE A 62 16.42 10.77 0.51
C PHE A 62 16.72 9.30 0.23
N PRO A 63 17.31 8.57 1.21
CA PRO A 63 17.65 7.16 1.02
C PRO A 63 16.40 6.33 0.76
N VAL A 64 16.58 5.21 0.05
CA VAL A 64 15.49 4.25 -0.12
C VAL A 64 15.03 3.78 1.26
N ARG A 65 13.74 3.95 1.54
CA ARG A 65 13.08 3.44 2.73
C ARG A 65 12.01 2.44 2.33
N THR A 66 11.84 1.42 3.18
CA THR A 66 10.82 0.39 3.02
C THR A 66 9.92 0.38 4.24
N VAL A 67 8.61 0.32 4.03
CA VAL A 67 7.61 0.19 5.09
C VAL A 67 6.65 -0.95 4.78
N ALA A 68 6.22 -1.66 5.82
CA ALA A 68 5.11 -2.60 5.73
C ALA A 68 3.78 -1.83 5.88
N PRO A 69 2.75 -2.15 5.10
CA PRO A 69 1.43 -1.55 5.27
C PRO A 69 0.67 -2.16 6.43
N GLU A 70 -0.18 -1.35 7.05
CA GLU A 70 -1.25 -1.83 7.91
C GLU A 70 -2.36 -2.44 7.05
N ARG A 71 -2.91 -3.59 7.49
CA ARG A 71 -4.05 -4.26 6.85
C ARG A 71 -5.30 -4.13 7.71
N VAL A 72 -6.38 -3.67 7.11
CA VAL A 72 -7.71 -3.57 7.73
C VAL A 72 -8.71 -4.37 6.90
N LYS A 73 -9.44 -5.28 7.53
CA LYS A 73 -10.58 -5.96 6.92
C LYS A 73 -11.76 -4.99 6.85
N LEU A 74 -12.35 -4.86 5.66
CA LEU A 74 -13.57 -4.10 5.44
C LEU A 74 -14.69 -5.10 5.21
N ASP A 75 -15.65 -5.14 6.13
CA ASP A 75 -16.80 -6.02 6.07
C ASP A 75 -18.03 -5.19 5.73
N PHE A 76 -18.60 -5.43 4.55
CA PHE A 76 -19.83 -4.80 4.11
C PHE A 76 -20.97 -5.80 4.19
N GLY A 77 -22.00 -5.46 4.96
CA GLY A 77 -23.23 -6.23 4.99
C GLY A 77 -23.92 -6.24 3.61
N PRO A 78 -24.94 -7.09 3.43
CA PRO A 78 -25.65 -7.20 2.17
C PRO A 78 -26.15 -5.83 1.71
N ALA A 79 -25.90 -5.50 0.43
CA ALA A 79 -26.40 -4.28 -0.15
C ALA A 79 -27.93 -4.23 -0.01
N LYS A 80 -28.48 -3.09 0.43
CA LYS A 80 -29.92 -2.86 0.44
C LYS A 80 -30.40 -2.64 -0.99
N SER A 81 -30.46 -3.71 -1.79
CA SER A 81 -30.99 -3.68 -3.15
C SER A 81 -32.52 -3.75 -3.13
N LYS A 82 -33.17 -2.98 -4.01
CA LYS A 82 -34.61 -3.11 -4.30
C LYS A 82 -34.90 -4.23 -5.31
N SER A 83 -33.86 -4.85 -5.86
CA SER A 83 -33.97 -5.96 -6.81
C SER A 83 -33.98 -7.30 -6.05
N PRO A 84 -34.64 -8.33 -6.57
CA PRO A 84 -34.70 -9.67 -5.94
C PRO A 84 -33.35 -10.42 -5.98
N GLU A 85 -32.34 -9.88 -6.65
CA GLU A 85 -30.99 -10.44 -6.69
C GLU A 85 -30.23 -10.05 -5.41
N VAL A 86 -29.99 -11.04 -4.56
CA VAL A 86 -29.19 -10.88 -3.34
C VAL A 86 -27.73 -10.83 -3.75
N GLU A 87 -27.10 -9.66 -3.67
CA GLU A 87 -25.66 -9.57 -3.80
C GLU A 87 -24.99 -10.30 -2.63
N PRO A 88 -23.93 -11.11 -2.89
CA PRO A 88 -23.21 -11.80 -1.84
C PRO A 88 -22.53 -10.81 -0.89
N GLU A 89 -22.27 -11.24 0.34
CA GLU A 89 -21.50 -10.45 1.31
C GLU A 89 -20.12 -10.06 0.73
N GLN A 90 -19.77 -8.78 0.86
CA GLN A 90 -18.55 -8.23 0.31
C GLN A 90 -17.57 -7.96 1.44
N HIS A 91 -16.42 -8.65 1.41
CA HIS A 91 -15.30 -8.35 2.29
C HIS A 91 -14.06 -8.06 1.46
N TYR A 92 -13.31 -7.03 1.87
CA TYR A 92 -12.09 -6.61 1.19
C TYR A 92 -10.99 -6.35 2.21
N PHE A 93 -9.73 -6.40 1.78
CA PHE A 93 -8.62 -5.90 2.58
C PHE A 93 -8.17 -4.53 2.08
N LYS A 94 -8.19 -3.56 2.99
CA LYS A 94 -7.54 -2.26 2.82
C LYS A 94 -6.14 -2.32 3.36
N TYR A 95 -5.20 -1.90 2.54
CA TYR A 95 -3.82 -1.73 2.95
C TYR A 95 -3.48 -0.24 2.99
N THR A 96 -2.70 0.16 3.98
CA THR A 96 -2.18 1.52 4.08
C THR A 96 -0.72 1.48 4.50
N ALA A 97 0.16 2.01 3.65
CA ALA A 97 1.53 2.35 4.04
C ALA A 97 1.62 3.84 4.38
N THR A 98 2.12 4.16 5.57
CA THR A 98 2.38 5.54 5.99
C THR A 98 3.85 5.89 5.74
N LEU A 99 4.08 6.96 5.00
CA LEU A 99 5.39 7.48 4.62
C LEU A 99 5.63 8.77 5.41
N ASP A 100 6.19 8.63 6.60
CA ASP A 100 6.47 9.74 7.52
C ASP A 100 7.90 10.26 7.42
N GLY A 101 8.07 11.52 7.84
CA GLY A 101 9.38 12.19 7.89
C GLY A 101 9.89 12.52 6.49
N LEU A 102 8.98 12.85 5.57
CA LEU A 102 9.35 13.23 4.21
C LEU A 102 9.81 14.69 4.20
N PRO A 103 10.91 15.02 3.50
CA PRO A 103 11.32 16.41 3.36
C PRO A 103 10.30 17.21 2.54
N LEU A 104 10.08 18.48 2.90
CA LEU A 104 9.19 19.40 2.17
C LEU A 104 9.78 19.75 0.80
N ASP A 105 8.94 20.11 -0.18
CA ASP A 105 9.37 20.53 -1.53
C ASP A 105 10.08 19.46 -2.40
N HIS A 106 9.91 18.17 -2.09
CA HIS A 106 10.60 17.09 -2.79
C HIS A 106 9.67 16.30 -3.71
N SER A 107 10.27 15.67 -4.71
CA SER A 107 9.63 14.59 -5.46
C SER A 107 9.95 13.26 -4.81
N ILE A 108 8.92 12.47 -4.53
CA ILE A 108 9.06 11.13 -3.96
C ILE A 108 8.48 10.12 -4.94
N THR A 109 9.26 9.10 -5.28
CA THR A 109 8.81 7.95 -6.06
C THR A 109 8.57 6.78 -5.11
N TYR A 110 7.44 6.09 -5.27
CA TYR A 110 7.08 4.90 -4.50
C TYR A 110 6.84 3.69 -5.40
N ARG A 111 7.03 2.49 -4.84
CA ARG A 111 6.72 1.20 -5.45
C ARG A 111 6.06 0.31 -4.40
N VAL A 112 4.88 -0.20 -4.70
CA VAL A 112 4.18 -1.20 -3.91
C VAL A 112 4.52 -2.57 -4.46
N LYS A 113 5.08 -3.44 -3.62
CA LYS A 113 5.46 -4.81 -3.99
C LYS A 113 4.64 -5.82 -3.20
N GLN A 114 4.26 -6.89 -3.87
CA GLN A 114 3.71 -8.10 -3.26
C GLN A 114 4.69 -9.23 -3.45
N SER A 115 5.18 -9.83 -2.37
CA SER A 115 6.19 -10.90 -2.44
C SER A 115 7.37 -10.57 -3.40
N GLY A 116 7.82 -9.31 -3.38
CA GLY A 116 8.90 -8.80 -4.23
C GLY A 116 8.51 -8.33 -5.64
N LYS A 117 7.30 -8.66 -6.14
CA LYS A 117 6.81 -8.20 -7.44
C LYS A 117 6.10 -6.86 -7.31
N GLU A 118 6.47 -5.88 -8.14
CA GLU A 118 5.76 -4.59 -8.18
C GLU A 118 4.32 -4.76 -8.71
N ILE A 119 3.36 -4.22 -7.96
CA ILE A 119 1.92 -4.19 -8.33
C ILE A 119 1.42 -2.77 -8.63
N GLY A 120 2.23 -1.75 -8.33
CA GLY A 120 1.92 -0.37 -8.62
C GLY A 120 3.06 0.54 -8.17
N SER A 121 3.19 1.67 -8.85
CA SER A 121 4.20 2.69 -8.55
C SER A 121 3.68 4.06 -8.95
N GLY A 122 4.34 5.10 -8.47
CA GLY A 122 4.01 6.46 -8.81
C GLY A 122 4.99 7.45 -8.22
N THR A 123 4.81 8.72 -8.58
CA THR A 123 5.57 9.84 -8.05
C THR A 123 4.61 10.91 -7.56
N PHE A 124 4.92 11.51 -6.41
CA PHE A 124 4.17 12.65 -5.88
C PHE A 124 5.13 13.75 -5.40
N LYS A 125 4.58 14.95 -5.22
CA LYS A 125 5.28 16.05 -4.56
C LYS A 125 4.89 16.08 -3.09
N THR A 126 5.88 16.24 -2.22
CA THR A 126 5.62 16.56 -0.81
C THR A 126 5.10 17.98 -0.69
N THR A 127 4.54 18.27 0.48
CA THR A 127 3.98 19.57 0.81
C THR A 127 5.02 20.68 0.59
N ALA A 128 4.59 21.78 -0.02
CA ALA A 128 5.45 22.94 -0.23
C ALA A 128 5.78 23.61 1.11
N SER A 129 7.01 24.10 1.27
CA SER A 129 7.38 24.88 2.46
C SER A 129 6.59 26.19 2.55
N ALA A 130 6.48 26.71 3.78
CA ALA A 130 5.78 27.95 4.07
C ALA A 130 6.25 29.11 3.17
N GLY A 131 5.29 29.93 2.70
CA GLY A 131 5.56 31.07 1.83
C GLY A 131 5.57 30.76 0.33
N LYS A 132 5.50 29.48 -0.06
CA LYS A 132 5.32 29.09 -1.47
C LYS A 132 3.85 28.97 -1.84
N SER A 133 3.51 29.41 -3.05
CA SER A 133 2.17 29.25 -3.60
C SER A 133 1.87 27.78 -3.90
N ILE A 134 0.69 27.33 -3.48
CA ILE A 134 0.17 26.00 -3.78
C ILE A 134 -1.14 26.13 -4.57
N ARG A 135 -1.41 25.19 -5.47
CA ARG A 135 -2.66 25.12 -6.22
C ARG A 135 -3.43 23.88 -5.78
N PHE A 136 -4.70 24.08 -5.44
CA PHE A 136 -5.70 23.02 -5.32
C PHE A 136 -6.54 23.05 -6.59
N VAL A 137 -6.77 21.89 -7.19
CA VAL A 137 -7.60 21.69 -8.38
C VAL A 137 -8.86 20.97 -7.97
#